data_AF-A0A1G9DD72-F1
#
_entry.id   AF-A0A1G9DD72-F1
#
_cell.length_a   1.000
_cell.length_b   1.000
_cell.length_c   1.000
_cell.angle_alpha   90.00
_cell.angle_beta   90.00
_cell.angle_gamma   90.00
#
_symmetry.space_group_name_H-M   'P 1'
#
loop_
_entity.id
_entity.type
_entity.pdbx_description
1 polymer ?
#
loop_
_entity_poly.entity_id
_entity_poly.type
_entity_poly.pdbx_seq_one_letter_code
_entity_poly.pdbx_strand_id
1 'polypeptide(L)'
;MSHRILELEKLKSIENFSSEKWKIRGLNPSEKNLCGLLEKSFNNLLTDLISASNSKNTDKEFENIYEDHFKKIKSNKLDTEEKEFVIDYFDKIAKILEVDSLTRKLNFWTYGTETYDHENAEKIASEKVLAEERERHEILSIDCQKCNTKLETFILERNDDIPSFEFDIIKCIKCSELNLLDKGAGIKKYRFLNYELIEELPKEEFDLVKALNRLYQLKTKAAGNRL
;
A
#
# COMPACT_ATOMS: atom_id res chain seq x y z
N MET A 1 30.23 18.00 23.64
CA MET A 1 29.21 16.94 23.78
C MET A 1 28.33 17.00 22.55
N SER A 2 28.12 15.89 21.84
CA SER A 2 27.33 15.92 20.59
C SER A 2 25.87 16.28 20.88
N HIS A 3 25.19 16.95 19.95
CA HIS A 3 23.76 17.27 20.06
C HIS A 3 22.93 16.01 20.35
N ARG A 4 23.28 14.88 19.73
CA ARG A 4 22.65 13.57 19.93
C ARG A 4 22.75 13.10 21.39
N ILE A 5 23.94 13.21 22.02
CA ILE A 5 24.14 12.82 23.43
C ILE A 5 23.24 13.64 24.36
N LEU A 6 23.16 14.96 24.14
CA LEU A 6 22.35 15.84 24.97
C LEU A 6 20.86 15.46 24.92
N GLU A 7 20.34 15.13 23.73
CA GLU A 7 18.94 14.71 23.56
C GLU A 7 18.66 13.32 24.17
N LEU A 8 19.60 12.37 24.05
CA LEU A 8 19.47 11.06 24.69
C LEU A 8 19.51 11.15 26.23
N GLU A 9 20.38 12.00 26.80
CA GLU A 9 20.42 12.23 28.25
C GLU A 9 19.14 12.90 28.77
N LYS A 10 18.57 13.85 28.01
CA LYS A 10 17.26 14.43 28.32
C LYS A 10 16.18 13.36 28.35
N LEU A 11 16.10 12.49 27.34
CA LEU A 11 15.14 11.37 27.32
C LEU A 11 15.31 10.45 28.52
N LYS A 12 16.55 10.13 28.91
CA LYS A 12 16.87 9.23 30.03
C LYS A 12 16.48 9.81 31.39
N SER A 13 16.52 11.13 31.54
CA SER A 13 16.18 11.83 32.80
C SER A 13 14.68 11.85 33.13
N ILE A 14 13.83 11.36 32.24
CA ILE A 14 12.37 11.36 32.38
C ILE A 14 11.90 9.92 32.56
N GLU A 15 10.92 9.69 33.44
CA GLU A 15 10.22 8.42 33.51
C GLU A 15 9.25 8.31 32.32
N ASN A 16 9.55 7.42 31.38
CA ASN A 16 8.93 7.36 30.06
C ASN A 16 7.70 6.46 30.02
N PHE A 17 7.65 5.42 30.85
CA PHE A 17 6.54 4.45 30.90
C PHE A 17 5.70 4.58 32.18
N SER A 18 5.73 5.73 32.85
CA SER A 18 4.92 5.99 34.05
C SER A 18 3.43 6.11 33.72
N SER A 19 2.55 5.78 34.67
CA SER A 19 1.09 5.87 34.49
C SER A 19 0.61 7.25 34.02
N GLU A 20 1.34 8.31 34.36
CA GLU A 20 1.03 9.66 33.91
C GLU A 20 1.27 9.83 32.40
N LYS A 21 2.34 9.22 31.87
CA LYS A 21 2.64 9.26 30.43
C LYS A 21 1.61 8.51 29.59
N TRP A 22 1.09 7.39 30.10
CA TRP A 22 -0.04 6.68 29.49
C TRP A 22 -1.29 7.56 29.41
N LYS A 23 -1.63 8.23 30.52
CA LYS A 23 -2.78 9.14 30.59
C LYS A 23 -2.67 10.33 29.63
N ILE A 24 -1.49 10.91 29.49
CA ILE A 24 -1.26 12.02 28.53
C ILE A 24 -1.56 11.57 27.09
N ARG A 25 -1.38 10.29 26.77
CA ARG A 25 -1.76 9.71 25.46
C ARG A 25 -3.24 9.34 25.34
N GLY A 26 -4.02 9.47 26.42
CA GLY A 26 -5.40 8.97 26.47
C GLY A 26 -5.48 7.44 26.58
N LEU A 27 -4.40 6.78 26.96
CA LEU A 27 -4.32 5.32 27.13
C LEU A 27 -4.49 4.92 28.58
N ASN A 28 -5.00 3.71 28.81
CA ASN A 28 -5.00 3.14 30.16
C ASN A 28 -3.57 2.71 30.52
N PRO A 29 -3.07 3.04 31.73
CA PRO A 29 -1.78 2.53 32.16
C PRO A 29 -1.76 1.00 32.17
N SER A 30 -0.73 0.43 31.57
CA SER A 30 -0.43 -0.99 31.70
C SER A 30 -0.07 -1.36 33.16
N GLU A 31 0.02 -2.67 33.42
CA GLU A 31 0.44 -3.18 34.72
C GLU A 31 1.78 -2.60 35.17
N LYS A 32 1.87 -2.22 36.45
CA LYS A 32 3.08 -1.60 37.03
C LYS A 32 4.37 -2.38 36.75
N ASN A 33 4.27 -3.71 36.72
CA ASN A 33 5.40 -4.59 36.42
C ASN A 33 5.87 -4.43 34.97
N LEU A 34 4.95 -4.37 34.01
CA LEU A 34 5.29 -4.17 32.60
C LEU A 34 5.85 -2.76 32.36
N CYS A 35 5.24 -1.73 32.95
CA CYS A 35 5.77 -0.37 32.92
C CYS A 35 7.22 -0.32 33.43
N GLY A 36 7.52 -0.98 34.56
CA GLY A 36 8.89 -1.06 35.09
C GLY A 36 9.86 -1.84 34.19
N LEU A 37 9.40 -2.90 33.51
CA LEU A 37 10.20 -3.65 32.55
C LEU A 37 10.53 -2.80 31.31
N LEU A 38 9.53 -2.10 30.76
CA LEU A 38 9.70 -1.21 29.60
C LEU A 38 10.64 -0.05 29.94
N GLU A 39 10.43 0.61 31.09
CA GLU A 39 11.30 1.68 31.58
C GLU A 39 12.75 1.23 31.71
N LYS A 40 12.98 0.07 32.33
CA LYS A 40 14.32 -0.50 32.47
C LYS A 40 14.95 -0.82 31.11
N SER A 41 14.19 -1.44 30.20
CA SER A 41 14.67 -1.78 28.86
C SER A 41 15.05 -0.52 28.08
N PHE A 42 14.22 0.52 28.15
CA PHE A 42 14.45 1.78 27.47
C PHE A 42 15.68 2.52 28.02
N ASN A 43 15.82 2.59 29.34
CA ASN A 43 16.98 3.23 29.98
C ASN A 43 18.29 2.48 29.71
N ASN A 44 18.25 1.14 29.57
CA ASN A 44 19.41 0.37 29.15
C ASN A 44 19.82 0.71 27.71
N LEU A 45 18.86 0.76 26.78
CA LEU A 45 19.11 1.19 25.40
C LEU A 45 19.74 2.58 25.34
N LEU A 46 19.15 3.56 26.04
CA LEU A 46 19.70 4.92 26.08
C LEU A 46 21.13 4.96 26.62
N THR A 47 21.41 4.17 27.67
CA THR A 47 22.75 4.07 28.24
C THR A 47 23.76 3.56 27.22
N ASP A 48 23.44 2.48 26.51
CA ASP A 48 24.34 1.90 25.53
C ASP A 48 24.54 2.82 24.31
N LEU A 49 23.51 3.53 23.88
CA LEU A 49 23.60 4.52 22.80
C LEU A 49 24.43 5.76 23.19
N ILE A 50 24.29 6.25 24.43
CA ILE A 50 25.10 7.36 24.96
C ILE A 50 26.57 6.94 25.05
N SER A 51 26.84 5.73 25.57
CA SER A 51 28.20 5.16 25.62
C SER A 51 28.80 5.03 24.22
N ALA A 52 28.04 4.53 23.24
CA ALA A 52 28.49 4.43 21.85
C ALA A 52 28.70 5.81 21.18
N SER A 53 27.92 6.81 21.56
CA SER A 53 28.07 8.17 21.03
C SER A 53 29.33 8.90 21.54
N ASN A 54 29.94 8.44 22.64
CA ASN A 54 31.16 9.00 23.20
C ASN A 54 32.44 8.49 22.50
N SER A 55 32.35 7.43 21.69
CA SER A 55 33.41 6.94 20.82
C SER A 55 33.16 7.36 19.36
N LYS A 56 34.18 7.34 18.49
CA LYS A 56 34.06 7.69 17.05
C LYS A 56 33.30 6.58 16.29
N ASN A 57 32.05 6.39 16.65
CA ASN A 57 31.25 5.26 16.20
C ASN A 57 30.52 5.55 14.88
N THR A 58 30.17 4.47 14.20
CA THR A 58 29.47 4.49 12.91
C THR A 58 27.97 4.26 13.10
N ASP A 59 27.14 4.73 12.17
CA ASP A 59 25.68 4.51 12.19
C ASP A 59 25.31 3.02 12.35
N LYS A 60 26.17 2.12 11.83
CA LYS A 60 26.02 0.67 11.95
C LYS A 60 26.12 0.15 13.39
N GLU A 61 26.91 0.79 14.25
CA GLU A 61 26.98 0.41 15.67
C GLU A 61 25.72 0.85 16.42
N PHE A 62 25.17 2.02 16.10
CA PHE A 62 23.88 2.45 16.62
C PHE A 62 22.76 1.50 16.19
N GLU A 63 22.77 1.06 14.93
CA GLU A 63 21.82 0.05 14.44
C GLU A 63 21.88 -1.26 15.23
N ASN A 64 23.08 -1.78 15.46
CA ASN A 64 23.25 -3.04 16.19
C ASN A 64 22.76 -2.94 17.64
N ILE A 65 23.15 -1.89 18.35
CA ILE A 65 22.72 -1.65 19.74
C ILE A 65 21.19 -1.53 19.80
N TYR A 66 20.62 -0.76 18.88
CA TYR A 66 19.18 -0.56 18.80
C TYR A 66 18.42 -1.87 18.58
N GLU A 67 18.84 -2.66 17.59
CA GLU A 67 18.22 -3.96 17.30
C GLU A 67 18.33 -4.94 18.47
N ASP A 68 19.49 -5.00 19.13
CA ASP A 68 19.73 -5.93 20.23
C ASP A 68 18.82 -5.67 21.42
N HIS A 69 18.49 -4.41 21.69
CA HIS A 69 17.52 -4.06 22.74
C HIS A 69 16.08 -4.28 22.26
N PHE A 70 15.78 -3.90 21.02
CA PHE A 70 14.42 -4.00 20.50
C PHE A 70 13.94 -5.45 20.37
N LYS A 71 14.81 -6.38 19.94
CA LYS A 71 14.51 -7.83 19.86
C LYS A 71 14.23 -8.48 21.22
N LYS A 72 14.68 -7.89 22.33
CA LYS A 72 14.40 -8.40 23.68
C LYS A 72 12.96 -8.09 24.11
N ILE A 73 12.31 -7.11 23.49
CA ILE A 73 10.91 -6.78 23.74
C ILE A 73 10.04 -7.77 22.94
N LYS A 74 9.38 -8.68 23.64
CA LYS A 74 8.51 -9.70 23.04
C LYS A 74 7.17 -9.07 22.65
N SER A 75 7.05 -8.64 21.38
CA SER A 75 5.83 -7.98 20.86
C SER A 75 4.56 -8.81 21.07
N ASN A 76 4.64 -10.14 21.02
CA ASN A 76 3.50 -11.03 21.27
C ASN A 76 3.00 -11.06 22.73
N LYS A 77 3.70 -10.39 23.64
CA LYS A 77 3.29 -10.22 25.05
C LYS A 77 2.71 -8.83 25.34
N LEU A 78 2.64 -7.98 24.33
CA LEU A 78 2.11 -6.63 24.45
C LEU A 78 0.76 -6.55 23.74
N ASP A 79 -0.17 -5.82 24.32
CA ASP A 79 -1.39 -5.41 23.62
C ASP A 79 -1.11 -4.32 22.57
N THR A 80 -2.16 -3.84 21.90
CA THR A 80 -2.02 -2.82 20.85
C THR A 80 -1.52 -1.48 21.41
N GLU A 81 -2.07 -1.01 22.53
CA GLU A 81 -1.72 0.27 23.14
C GLU A 81 -0.26 0.25 23.64
N GLU A 82 0.15 -0.87 24.21
CA GLU A 82 1.51 -1.11 24.70
C GLU A 82 2.54 -1.14 23.57
N LYS A 83 2.20 -1.78 22.44
CA LYS A 83 3.07 -1.78 21.26
C LYS A 83 3.26 -0.37 20.75
N GLU A 84 2.18 0.36 20.50
CA GLU A 84 2.23 1.73 19.99
C GLU A 84 3.09 2.62 20.89
N PHE A 85 2.92 2.50 22.20
CA PHE A 85 3.68 3.31 23.13
C PHE A 85 5.19 2.98 23.13
N VAL A 86 5.56 1.71 23.00
CA VAL A 86 6.96 1.30 22.81
C VAL A 86 7.52 1.87 21.51
N ILE A 87 6.78 1.74 20.40
CA ILE A 87 7.20 2.20 19.07
C ILE A 87 7.47 3.71 19.07
N ASP A 88 6.58 4.49 19.67
CA ASP A 88 6.72 5.94 19.75
C ASP A 88 8.03 6.38 20.41
N TYR A 89 8.49 5.63 21.41
CA TYR A 89 9.74 5.93 22.10
C TYR A 89 10.96 5.50 21.30
N PHE A 90 10.89 4.35 20.65
CA PHE A 90 11.93 3.87 19.77
C PHE A 90 12.06 4.75 18.51
N ASP A 91 10.97 5.33 18.00
CA ASP A 91 10.97 6.31 16.90
C ASP A 91 11.61 7.64 17.29
N LYS A 92 11.34 8.13 18.51
CA LYS A 92 12.05 9.30 19.07
C LYS A 92 13.56 9.09 19.10
N ILE A 93 14.02 7.91 19.50
CA ILE A 93 15.45 7.57 19.49
C ILE A 93 15.99 7.56 18.06
N ALA A 94 15.28 6.93 17.10
CA ALA A 94 15.70 6.88 15.71
C ALA A 94 15.89 8.29 15.11
N LYS A 95 14.96 9.21 15.42
CA LYS A 95 15.02 10.63 15.03
C LYS A 95 16.21 11.37 15.65
N ILE A 96 16.51 11.13 16.93
CA ILE A 96 17.67 11.73 17.61
C ILE A 96 18.99 11.23 17.02
N LEU A 97 19.05 9.96 16.64
CA LEU A 97 20.25 9.35 16.05
C LEU A 97 20.44 9.75 14.58
N GLU A 98 19.39 10.22 13.91
CA GLU A 98 19.38 10.57 12.48
C GLU A 98 19.82 9.39 11.58
N VAL A 99 19.38 8.17 11.95
CA VAL A 99 19.70 6.94 11.22
C VAL A 99 18.45 6.40 10.54
N ASP A 100 18.32 6.68 9.24
CA ASP A 100 17.12 6.37 8.43
C ASP A 100 16.74 4.87 8.43
N SER A 101 17.71 3.98 8.61
CA SER A 101 17.47 2.53 8.66
C SER A 101 16.70 2.10 9.92
N LEU A 102 16.81 2.83 11.03
CA LEU A 102 16.10 2.51 12.28
C LEU A 102 14.59 2.70 12.14
N THR A 103 14.16 3.78 11.50
CA THR A 103 12.74 4.07 11.21
C THR A 103 12.12 2.96 10.37
N ARG A 104 12.86 2.43 9.37
CA ARG A 104 12.40 1.29 8.56
C ARG A 104 12.23 0.00 9.37
N LYS A 105 13.16 -0.28 10.29
CA LYS A 105 13.13 -1.48 11.15
C LYS A 105 12.04 -1.42 12.22
N LEU A 106 11.69 -0.24 12.72
CA LEU A 106 10.54 -0.05 13.61
C LEU A 106 9.23 -0.46 12.96
N ASN A 107 8.99 0.05 11.74
CA ASN A 107 7.79 -0.27 10.98
C ASN A 107 7.67 -1.79 10.73
N PHE A 108 8.79 -2.46 10.46
CA PHE A 108 8.83 -3.92 10.33
C PHE A 108 8.37 -4.64 11.60
N TRP A 109 8.78 -4.18 12.78
CA TRP A 109 8.42 -4.81 14.05
C TRP A 109 6.95 -4.58 14.44
N THR A 110 6.41 -3.41 14.13
CA THR A 110 5.01 -3.06 14.39
C THR A 110 4.05 -3.90 13.56
N TYR A 111 4.36 -4.06 12.26
CA TYR A 111 3.40 -4.58 11.28
C TYR A 111 3.82 -5.91 10.65
N GLY A 112 5.02 -6.42 10.92
CA GLY A 112 5.50 -7.73 10.45
C GLY A 112 5.95 -7.78 8.99
N THR A 113 6.04 -6.64 8.29
CA THR A 113 6.51 -6.55 6.90
C THR A 113 7.35 -5.30 6.66
N GLU A 114 8.35 -5.39 5.78
CA GLU A 114 9.06 -4.21 5.28
C GLU A 114 8.01 -3.41 4.51
N THR A 115 7.55 -2.30 5.08
CA THR A 115 6.36 -1.54 4.68
C THR A 115 5.07 -2.34 4.81
N TYR A 116 4.24 -2.06 5.82
CA TYR A 116 2.79 -2.21 5.63
C TYR A 116 2.31 -0.97 4.87
N ASP A 117 2.77 -0.90 3.62
CA ASP A 117 2.09 -0.11 2.62
C ASP A 117 0.85 -0.93 2.26
N HIS A 118 -0.24 -0.68 2.99
CA HIS A 118 -1.54 -1.33 2.75
C HIS A 118 -1.88 -1.27 1.26
N GLU A 119 -1.56 -0.16 0.59
CA GLU A 119 -1.79 0.03 -0.85
C GLU A 119 -0.94 -0.95 -1.67
N ASN A 120 0.34 -1.13 -1.34
CA ASN A 120 1.20 -2.10 -2.04
C ASN A 120 0.85 -3.55 -1.71
N ALA A 121 0.47 -3.86 -0.48
CA ALA A 121 0.02 -5.20 -0.08
C ALA A 121 -1.29 -5.59 -0.76
N GLU A 122 -2.27 -4.67 -0.79
CA GLU A 122 -3.51 -4.83 -1.55
C GLU A 122 -3.25 -4.93 -3.05
N LYS A 123 -2.30 -4.14 -3.58
CA LYS A 123 -1.90 -4.21 -4.97
C LYS A 123 -1.30 -5.57 -5.31
N ILE A 124 -0.36 -6.08 -4.53
CA ILE A 124 0.25 -7.41 -4.74
C ILE A 124 -0.82 -8.51 -4.64
N ALA A 125 -1.71 -8.43 -3.66
CA ALA A 125 -2.81 -9.38 -3.51
C ALA A 125 -3.77 -9.32 -4.71
N SER A 126 -4.13 -8.13 -5.15
CA SER A 126 -4.99 -7.90 -6.31
C SER A 126 -4.34 -8.36 -7.61
N GLU A 127 -3.05 -8.09 -7.79
CA GLU A 127 -2.26 -8.56 -8.94
C GLU A 127 -2.17 -10.08 -8.98
N LYS A 128 -2.02 -10.73 -7.82
CA LYS A 128 -2.03 -12.20 -7.71
C LYS A 128 -3.40 -12.78 -8.08
N VAL A 129 -4.49 -12.27 -7.50
CA VAL A 129 -5.86 -12.70 -7.84
C VAL A 129 -6.10 -12.51 -9.34
N LEU A 130 -5.68 -11.37 -9.89
CA LEU A 130 -5.83 -11.09 -11.31
C LEU A 130 -5.02 -12.06 -12.18
N ALA A 131 -3.78 -12.40 -11.81
CA ALA A 131 -3.00 -13.40 -12.52
C ALA A 131 -3.68 -14.77 -12.53
N GLU A 132 -4.22 -15.21 -11.40
CA GLU A 132 -4.98 -16.46 -11.27
C GLU A 132 -6.27 -16.44 -12.11
N GLU A 133 -6.96 -15.29 -12.20
CA GLU A 133 -8.11 -15.12 -13.10
C GLU A 133 -7.70 -15.21 -14.58
N ARG A 134 -6.53 -14.66 -14.94
CA ARG A 134 -6.00 -14.72 -16.31
C ARG A 134 -5.59 -16.13 -16.74
N GLU A 135 -5.14 -16.96 -15.82
CA GLU A 135 -4.85 -18.38 -16.09
C GLU A 135 -6.12 -19.22 -16.24
N ARG A 136 -7.20 -18.85 -15.56
CA ARG A 136 -8.46 -19.63 -15.52
C ARG A 136 -9.42 -19.35 -16.66
N HIS A 137 -9.37 -18.16 -17.25
CA HIS A 137 -10.37 -17.73 -18.22
C HIS A 137 -9.75 -17.36 -19.57
N GLU A 138 -10.52 -17.56 -20.64
CA GLU A 138 -10.22 -16.98 -21.93
C GLU A 138 -10.33 -15.45 -21.84
N ILE A 139 -9.38 -14.74 -22.45
CA ILE A 139 -9.33 -13.27 -22.43
C ILE A 139 -9.35 -12.74 -23.85
N LEU A 140 -10.34 -11.90 -24.14
CA LEU A 140 -10.27 -10.99 -25.28
C LEU A 140 -9.52 -9.73 -24.86
N SER A 141 -8.50 -9.34 -25.61
CA SER A 141 -7.67 -8.18 -25.27
C SER A 141 -7.43 -7.31 -26.49
N ILE A 142 -7.69 -6.01 -26.34
CA ILE A 142 -7.31 -4.99 -27.31
C ILE A 142 -6.44 -3.93 -26.64
N ASP A 143 -5.55 -3.31 -27.42
CA ASP A 143 -4.74 -2.20 -26.92
C ASP A 143 -5.52 -0.89 -27.03
N CYS A 144 -5.47 -0.08 -25.97
CA CYS A 144 -5.97 1.29 -26.03
C CYS A 144 -5.21 2.09 -27.10
N GLN A 145 -5.94 2.68 -28.04
CA GLN A 145 -5.37 3.40 -29.20
C GLN A 145 -4.48 4.60 -28.84
N LYS A 146 -4.55 5.09 -27.60
CA LYS A 146 -3.78 6.26 -27.14
C LYS A 146 -2.62 5.92 -26.21
N CYS A 147 -2.82 4.98 -25.27
CA CYS A 147 -1.85 4.71 -24.21
C CYS A 147 -1.35 3.26 -24.18
N ASN A 148 -1.78 2.43 -25.14
CA ASN A 148 -1.41 1.02 -25.31
C ASN A 148 -1.66 0.16 -24.06
N THR A 149 -2.54 0.60 -23.17
CA THR A 149 -2.98 -0.23 -22.03
C THR A 149 -3.91 -1.31 -22.55
N LYS A 150 -3.68 -2.55 -22.14
CA LYS A 150 -4.54 -3.68 -22.47
C LYS A 150 -5.91 -3.52 -21.82
N LEU A 151 -6.93 -3.47 -22.66
CA LEU A 151 -8.34 -3.46 -22.28
C LEU A 151 -8.81 -4.92 -22.39
N GLU A 152 -9.13 -5.54 -21.25
CA GLU A 152 -9.29 -6.99 -21.14
C GLU A 152 -10.73 -7.37 -20.82
N THR A 153 -11.27 -8.36 -21.53
CA THR A 153 -12.57 -8.97 -21.29
C THR A 153 -12.36 -10.44 -20.94
N PHE A 154 -12.67 -10.82 -19.69
CA PHE A 154 -12.64 -12.20 -19.21
C PHE A 154 -13.94 -12.89 -19.60
N ILE A 155 -13.84 -13.96 -20.38
CA ILE A 155 -14.98 -14.77 -20.82
C ILE A 155 -15.21 -15.87 -19.77
N LEU A 156 -16.31 -15.75 -19.04
CA LEU A 156 -16.66 -16.67 -17.94
C LEU A 156 -17.47 -17.87 -18.43
N GLU A 157 -18.25 -17.70 -19.50
CA GLU A 157 -19.12 -18.75 -20.05
C GLU A 157 -19.33 -18.53 -21.56
N ARG A 158 -19.09 -19.58 -22.36
CA ARG A 158 -19.38 -19.63 -23.80
C ARG A 158 -20.74 -20.28 -24.06
N ASN A 159 -21.42 -19.84 -25.10
CA ASN A 159 -22.59 -20.51 -25.67
C ASN A 159 -22.65 -20.23 -27.17
N ASP A 160 -22.44 -21.25 -27.99
CA ASP A 160 -22.33 -21.13 -29.45
C ASP A 160 -23.62 -20.64 -30.13
N ASP A 161 -24.77 -20.76 -29.46
CA ASP A 161 -26.06 -20.25 -29.96
C ASP A 161 -26.17 -18.72 -29.89
N ILE A 162 -25.23 -18.04 -29.22
CA ILE A 162 -25.25 -16.57 -29.08
C ILE A 162 -24.54 -15.94 -30.27
N PRO A 163 -25.25 -15.21 -31.16
CA PRO A 163 -24.62 -14.53 -32.28
C PRO A 163 -23.81 -13.32 -31.80
N SER A 164 -23.03 -12.74 -32.71
CA SER A 164 -22.41 -11.44 -32.46
C SER A 164 -23.43 -10.34 -32.74
N PHE A 165 -23.96 -9.70 -31.70
CA PHE A 165 -25.08 -8.76 -31.82
C PHE A 165 -24.68 -7.29 -31.69
N GLU A 166 -23.49 -6.94 -31.20
CA GLU A 166 -23.15 -5.54 -30.95
C GLU A 166 -21.64 -5.21 -31.09
N PHE A 167 -21.35 -3.94 -31.33
CA PHE A 167 -20.06 -3.32 -31.06
C PHE A 167 -20.15 -2.51 -29.75
N ASP A 168 -19.10 -2.54 -28.94
CA ASP A 168 -19.03 -1.77 -27.71
C ASP A 168 -18.15 -0.53 -27.90
N ILE A 169 -18.64 0.63 -27.50
CA ILE A 169 -17.78 1.79 -27.23
C ILE A 169 -17.34 1.71 -25.77
N ILE A 170 -16.04 1.59 -25.56
CA ILE A 170 -15.44 1.44 -24.24
C ILE A 170 -14.47 2.59 -23.94
N LYS A 171 -14.37 3.01 -22.69
CA LYS A 171 -13.47 4.07 -22.22
C LYS A 171 -12.33 3.46 -21.43
N CYS A 172 -11.09 3.71 -21.83
CA CYS A 172 -9.91 3.29 -21.09
C CYS A 172 -9.86 3.97 -19.73
N ILE A 173 -9.77 3.21 -18.64
CA ILE A 173 -9.71 3.76 -17.26
C ILE A 173 -8.45 4.60 -17.06
N LYS A 174 -7.32 4.24 -17.71
CA LYS A 174 -6.04 4.90 -17.51
C LYS A 174 -5.95 6.30 -18.15
N CYS A 175 -6.49 6.47 -19.37
CA CYS A 175 -6.30 7.71 -20.14
C CYS A 175 -7.60 8.34 -20.64
N SER A 176 -8.75 7.75 -20.28
CA SER A 176 -10.10 8.15 -20.69
C SER A 176 -10.35 8.16 -22.20
N GLU A 177 -9.45 7.55 -22.98
CA GLU A 177 -9.65 7.43 -24.43
C GLU A 177 -10.77 6.44 -24.74
N LEU A 178 -11.66 6.83 -25.66
CA LEU A 178 -12.70 5.94 -26.18
C LEU A 178 -12.11 4.98 -27.24
N ASN A 179 -12.52 3.72 -27.21
CA ASN A 179 -12.11 2.67 -28.14
C ASN A 179 -13.35 1.90 -28.59
N LEU A 180 -13.25 1.23 -29.74
CA LEU A 180 -14.28 0.31 -30.22
C LEU A 180 -13.84 -1.12 -29.94
N LEU A 181 -14.72 -1.93 -29.37
CA LEU A 181 -14.50 -3.34 -29.10
C LEU A 181 -15.57 -4.17 -29.83
N ASP A 182 -15.14 -5.21 -30.53
CA ASP A 182 -16.04 -6.24 -31.05
C ASP A 182 -15.78 -7.53 -30.27
N LYS A 183 -16.73 -7.92 -29.43
CA LYS A 183 -16.63 -9.13 -28.59
C LYS A 183 -16.71 -10.43 -29.42
N GLY A 184 -17.25 -10.35 -30.64
CA GLY A 184 -17.55 -11.52 -31.46
C GLY A 184 -18.80 -12.27 -31.00
N ALA A 185 -18.95 -13.52 -31.45
CA ALA A 185 -20.07 -14.38 -31.11
C ALA A 185 -19.71 -15.32 -29.94
N GLY A 186 -20.74 -15.95 -29.37
CA GLY A 186 -20.58 -17.09 -28.48
C GLY A 186 -20.29 -16.75 -27.02
N ILE A 187 -20.45 -15.50 -26.58
CA ILE A 187 -20.13 -15.05 -25.22
C ILE A 187 -21.42 -14.86 -24.43
N LYS A 188 -21.64 -15.69 -23.40
CA LYS A 188 -22.84 -15.64 -22.55
C LYS A 188 -22.65 -14.83 -21.28
N LYS A 189 -21.47 -14.93 -20.67
CA LYS A 189 -21.11 -14.16 -19.47
C LYS A 189 -19.67 -13.71 -19.56
N TYR A 190 -19.43 -12.46 -19.20
CA TYR A 190 -18.10 -11.87 -19.18
C TYR A 190 -17.95 -10.84 -18.05
N ARG A 191 -16.71 -10.48 -17.78
CA ARG A 191 -16.33 -9.33 -16.94
C ARG A 191 -15.23 -8.55 -17.65
N PHE A 192 -15.15 -7.26 -17.40
CA PHE A 192 -14.17 -6.39 -18.04
C PHE A 192 -13.20 -5.75 -17.03
N LEU A 193 -12.00 -5.47 -17.50
CA LEU A 193 -10.92 -4.85 -16.73
C LEU A 193 -10.25 -3.75 -17.56
N ASN A 194 -9.84 -2.68 -16.87
CA ASN A 194 -9.14 -1.52 -17.43
C ASN A 194 -9.94 -0.68 -18.42
N TYR A 195 -11.24 -0.96 -18.58
CA TYR A 195 -12.17 -0.13 -19.34
C TYR A 195 -13.56 -0.06 -18.68
N GLU A 196 -14.31 0.98 -19.03
CA GLU A 196 -15.73 1.12 -18.74
C GLU A 196 -16.53 1.00 -20.04
N LEU A 197 -17.67 0.31 -20.03
CA LEU A 197 -18.61 0.30 -21.14
C LEU A 197 -19.38 1.64 -21.18
N ILE A 198 -19.39 2.30 -22.33
CA ILE A 198 -20.04 3.60 -22.52
C ILE A 198 -21.34 3.46 -23.32
N GLU A 199 -21.29 2.68 -24.40
CA GLU A 199 -22.43 2.52 -25.31
C GLU A 199 -22.32 1.19 -26.04
N GLU A 200 -23.42 0.46 -26.13
CA GLU A 200 -23.59 -0.75 -26.94
C GLU A 200 -24.25 -0.37 -28.27
N LEU A 201 -23.70 -0.84 -29.39
CA LEU A 201 -24.14 -0.51 -30.74
C LEU A 201 -24.62 -1.79 -31.45
N PRO A 202 -25.94 -2.03 -31.53
CA PRO A 202 -26.49 -3.21 -32.18
C PRO A 202 -26.06 -3.31 -33.64
N LYS A 203 -25.57 -4.49 -34.06
CA LYS A 203 -25.06 -4.74 -35.41
C LYS A 203 -26.15 -4.74 -36.48
N GLU A 204 -27.41 -4.86 -36.07
CA GLU A 204 -28.58 -4.67 -36.94
C GLU A 204 -28.66 -3.22 -37.47
N GLU A 205 -28.18 -2.25 -36.68
CA GLU A 205 -28.24 -0.82 -37.01
C GLU A 205 -26.87 -0.25 -37.41
N PHE A 206 -25.80 -0.77 -36.79
CA PHE A 206 -24.43 -0.30 -36.92
C PHE A 206 -23.56 -1.36 -37.59
N ASP A 207 -23.13 -1.09 -38.83
CA ASP A 207 -21.95 -1.73 -39.38
C ASP A 207 -20.67 -1.12 -38.78
N LEU A 208 -19.51 -1.71 -39.06
CA LEU A 208 -18.22 -1.25 -38.53
C LEU A 208 -17.95 0.23 -38.87
N VAL A 209 -18.32 0.69 -40.07
CA VAL A 209 -18.08 2.07 -40.51
C VAL A 209 -18.94 3.03 -39.70
N LYS A 210 -20.22 2.72 -39.51
CA LYS A 210 -21.14 3.50 -38.66
C LYS A 210 -20.68 3.53 -37.20
N ALA A 211 -20.22 2.39 -36.68
CA ALA A 211 -19.70 2.29 -35.32
C ALA A 211 -18.45 3.17 -35.10
N LEU A 212 -17.50 3.15 -36.05
CA LEU A 212 -16.33 4.04 -36.03
C LEU A 212 -16.72 5.52 -36.13
N ASN A 213 -17.71 5.86 -36.96
CA ASN A 213 -18.23 7.22 -37.05
C ASN A 213 -18.85 7.68 -35.72
N ARG A 214 -19.62 6.82 -35.05
CA ARG A 214 -20.20 7.10 -33.74
C ARG A 214 -19.11 7.33 -32.69
N LEU A 215 -18.08 6.49 -32.67
CA LEU A 215 -16.91 6.67 -31.82
C LEU A 215 -16.26 8.05 -32.03
N TYR A 216 -16.02 8.45 -33.29
CA TYR A 216 -15.43 9.75 -33.61
C TYR A 216 -16.30 10.93 -33.15
N GLN A 217 -17.62 10.83 -33.31
CA GLN A 217 -18.57 11.85 -32.82
C GLN A 217 -18.50 12.02 -31.30
N LEU A 218 -18.36 10.93 -30.55
CA LEU A 218 -18.21 11.01 -29.08
C LEU A 218 -16.87 11.62 -28.68
N LYS A 219 -15.77 11.24 -29.35
CA LYS A 219 -14.44 11.81 -29.10
C LYS A 219 -14.40 13.33 -29.33
N THR A 220 -15.04 13.79 -30.40
CA THR A 220 -15.11 15.23 -30.74
C THR A 220 -16.01 16.03 -29.81
N LYS A 221 -17.19 15.49 -29.43
CA LYS A 221 -18.06 16.12 -28.42
C LYS A 221 -17.36 16.27 -27.06
N ALA A 222 -16.61 15.26 -26.63
CA ALA A 222 -15.86 15.30 -25.37
C ALA A 222 -14.73 16.35 -25.36
N ALA A 223 -14.15 16.65 -26.53
CA ALA A 223 -13.13 17.69 -26.68
C ALA A 223 -13.72 19.11 -26.67
N GLY A 224 -14.93 19.30 -27.20
CA GLY A 224 -15.61 20.60 -27.26
C GLY A 224 -16.12 21.13 -25.92
N ASN A 225 -16.32 20.27 -24.92
CA ASN A 225 -16.76 20.65 -23.56
C ASN A 225 -15.60 20.98 -22.59
N ARG A 226 -14.36 21.12 -23.09
CA ARG A 226 -13.17 21.46 -22.30
C ARG A 226 -12.64 22.89 -22.55
N LEU A 227 -13.47 23.76 -23.13
CA LEU A 227 -13.25 25.20 -23.29
C LEU A 227 -14.29 25.96 -22.46
#